data_AF-A0A945G5I0-F1
#
_entry.id   AF-A0A945G5I0-F1
#
_cell.length_a   1.000
_cell.length_b   1.000
_cell.length_c   1.000
_cell.angle_alpha   90.00
_cell.angle_beta   90.00
_cell.angle_gamma   90.00
#
_symmetry.space_group_name_H-M   'P 1'
#
loop_
_entity.id
_entity.type
_entity.pdbx_description
1 polymer ?
#
loop_
_entity_poly.entity_id
_entity_poly.type
_entity_poly.pdbx_seq_one_letter_code
_entity_poly.pdbx_strand_id
1 'polypeptide(L)'
;MKLKSITAATLLFLAGAWLASEANADTLFESGAKWSYYKGNDHPSGGDLEWAEPDFDDSDWPSGASPIRYGDGNGGTVIGDMRNTYSTMFFRRTFTVANPAQISALDLLVDYDDGFVVWINGEQVLNVGGSADFSHDSFAGISHESGNVETFALANPGQYLVDGKNLIAIMGFNINLTSSDFMMDAELRSYRPDKSPPKVVSLNPPPGNVSLLREITVRFDEQVTGVDADDLWLNGDPAVQLRGGNKSWTFTFAPGDFGEATLSWKPNHGIADTARPPNPMAAATHHYRIVDDMPPSLATILPPPGSTVRGLSRVRLFFSEPVRGFDVSDLRVNGQAPTSLAGVASGPWQIEFEPAESGIVTIAWMANHGITDLAAEPNRLAAEGWHYKVDADHDFGQVV
;
A
#
# COMPACT_ATOMS: atom_id res chain seq x y z
N MET A 1 -35.43 -24.15 -10.94
CA MET A 1 -34.33 -23.72 -10.06
C MET A 1 -33.09 -23.55 -10.93
N LYS A 2 -32.87 -22.35 -11.50
CA LYS A 2 -31.74 -22.05 -12.38
C LYS A 2 -30.66 -21.36 -11.54
N LEU A 3 -29.47 -21.95 -11.46
CA LEU A 3 -28.31 -21.36 -10.79
C LEU A 3 -27.89 -20.07 -11.53
N LYS A 4 -27.72 -18.99 -10.77
CA LYS A 4 -27.11 -17.75 -11.26
C LYS A 4 -25.60 -17.94 -11.28
N SER A 5 -25.00 -17.71 -12.45
CA SER A 5 -23.56 -17.57 -12.64
C SER A 5 -23.04 -16.35 -11.87
N ILE A 6 -22.03 -16.57 -11.02
CA ILE A 6 -21.27 -15.49 -10.38
C ILE A 6 -20.24 -15.02 -11.40
N THR A 7 -20.41 -13.80 -11.91
CA THR A 7 -19.46 -13.12 -12.79
C THR A 7 -18.27 -12.68 -11.93
N ALA A 8 -17.06 -13.08 -12.33
CA ALA A 8 -15.82 -12.57 -11.76
C ALA A 8 -15.72 -11.07 -12.04
N ALA A 9 -15.55 -10.27 -10.98
CA ALA A 9 -15.25 -8.85 -11.10
C ALA A 9 -13.77 -8.73 -11.50
N THR A 10 -13.53 -8.35 -12.75
CA THR A 10 -12.23 -7.88 -13.21
C THR A 10 -11.90 -6.59 -12.46
N LEU A 11 -10.92 -6.63 -11.55
CA LEU A 11 -10.35 -5.42 -10.96
C LEU A 11 -9.68 -4.64 -12.10
N LEU A 12 -10.16 -3.42 -12.34
CA LEU A 12 -9.45 -2.42 -13.12
C LEU A 12 -8.14 -2.10 -12.39
N PHE A 13 -7.00 -2.36 -13.04
CA PHE A 13 -5.74 -1.69 -12.69
C PHE A 13 -5.95 -0.21 -12.99
N LEU A 14 -6.13 0.62 -11.96
CA LEU A 14 -5.89 2.05 -12.11
C LEU A 14 -4.39 2.24 -12.35
N ALA A 15 -4.05 2.93 -13.44
CA ALA A 15 -2.73 3.47 -13.68
C ALA A 15 -2.26 4.21 -12.42
N GLY A 16 -1.06 3.87 -11.95
CA GLY A 16 -0.49 4.45 -10.74
C GLY A 16 -0.45 5.97 -10.85
N ALA A 17 -1.25 6.64 -10.04
CA ALA A 17 -1.04 8.05 -9.77
C ALA A 17 0.29 8.17 -9.02
N TRP A 18 1.32 8.59 -9.73
CA TRP A 18 2.62 8.92 -9.15
C TRP A 18 2.44 10.19 -8.31
N LEU A 19 2.05 10.03 -7.05
CA LEU A 19 2.14 11.12 -6.07
C LEU A 19 3.62 11.40 -5.82
N ALA A 20 4.18 12.36 -6.54
CA ALA A 20 5.50 12.90 -6.26
C ALA A 20 5.50 13.56 -4.87
N SER A 21 6.58 13.39 -4.11
CA SER A 21 6.83 14.24 -2.96
C SER A 21 7.14 15.65 -3.45
N GLU A 22 6.20 16.59 -3.29
CA GLU A 22 6.42 18.03 -3.56
C GLU A 22 7.58 18.62 -2.74
N ALA A 23 8.00 17.96 -1.65
CA ALA A 23 9.00 18.48 -0.72
C ALA A 23 10.42 18.61 -1.28
N ASN A 24 10.72 18.08 -2.49
CA ASN A 24 12.05 18.10 -3.11
C ASN A 24 12.06 18.65 -4.54
N ALA A 25 10.96 19.22 -5.02
CA ALA A 25 10.84 19.78 -6.37
C ALA A 25 11.14 21.29 -6.36
N ASP A 26 12.04 21.73 -7.24
CA ASP A 26 12.28 23.14 -7.55
C ASP A 26 11.75 23.43 -8.97
N THR A 27 10.89 24.45 -9.12
CA THR A 27 10.34 24.86 -10.44
C THR A 27 11.38 25.68 -11.22
N LEU A 28 11.78 25.19 -12.39
CA LEU A 28 12.73 25.88 -13.29
C LEU A 28 12.01 26.94 -14.14
N PHE A 29 10.79 26.65 -14.59
CA PHE A 29 9.83 27.63 -15.09
C PHE A 29 8.41 27.09 -14.93
N GLU A 30 7.46 27.98 -14.66
CA GLU A 30 6.04 27.68 -14.42
C GLU A 30 5.20 27.70 -15.71
N SER A 31 4.00 27.11 -15.64
CA SER A 31 2.93 27.35 -16.62
C SER A 31 2.64 28.84 -16.73
N GLY A 32 2.33 29.31 -17.94
CA GLY A 32 2.17 30.74 -18.23
C GLY A 32 3.48 31.50 -18.48
N ALA A 33 4.63 30.81 -18.43
CA ALA A 33 5.92 31.39 -18.76
C ALA A 33 5.97 31.98 -20.18
N LYS A 34 6.84 32.97 -20.39
CA LYS A 34 6.97 33.66 -21.68
C LYS A 34 7.88 32.92 -22.67
N TRP A 35 7.36 32.43 -23.78
CA TRP A 35 8.15 31.74 -24.82
C TRP A 35 8.43 32.64 -26.02
N SER A 36 9.60 32.48 -26.64
CA SER A 36 9.81 32.86 -28.04
C SER A 36 9.17 31.79 -28.91
N TYR A 37 8.44 32.18 -29.95
CA TYR A 37 7.73 31.23 -30.80
C TYR A 37 7.86 31.57 -32.28
N TYR A 38 7.83 30.55 -33.13
CA TYR A 38 7.88 30.66 -34.58
C TYR A 38 6.78 29.79 -35.20
N LYS A 39 6.08 30.35 -36.18
CA LYS A 39 4.98 29.67 -36.86
C LYS A 39 5.53 28.82 -37.99
N GLY A 40 5.07 27.58 -38.14
CA GLY A 40 5.50 26.64 -39.19
C GLY A 40 5.05 26.98 -40.62
N ASN A 41 5.05 28.25 -41.01
CA ASN A 41 4.90 28.67 -42.41
C ASN A 41 6.18 28.43 -43.23
N ASP A 42 7.30 28.28 -42.52
CA ASP A 42 8.62 27.94 -43.03
C ASP A 42 9.39 27.24 -41.88
N HIS A 43 10.58 26.73 -42.17
CA HIS A 43 11.46 26.13 -41.17
C HIS A 43 12.37 27.19 -40.53
N PRO A 44 12.47 27.28 -39.18
CA PRO A 44 13.23 28.33 -38.49
C PRO A 44 14.74 28.38 -38.84
N SER A 45 15.32 27.23 -39.16
CA SER A 45 16.72 27.05 -39.56
C SER A 45 16.88 26.31 -40.90
N GLY A 46 15.95 26.50 -41.84
CA GLY A 46 16.12 26.02 -43.21
C GLY A 46 16.12 24.48 -43.42
N GLY A 47 15.58 23.72 -42.48
CA GLY A 47 15.44 22.25 -42.53
C GLY A 47 16.30 21.49 -41.51
N ASP A 48 17.27 22.15 -40.88
CA ASP A 48 18.17 21.54 -39.89
C ASP A 48 17.73 21.85 -38.46
N LEU A 49 18.21 21.10 -37.46
CA LEU A 49 17.85 21.29 -36.04
C LEU A 49 18.60 22.42 -35.32
N GLU A 50 19.27 23.32 -36.04
CA GLU A 50 20.02 24.44 -35.41
C GLU A 50 19.14 25.31 -34.51
N TRP A 51 17.85 25.47 -34.83
CA TRP A 51 16.89 26.20 -33.99
C TRP A 51 16.65 25.54 -32.61
N ALA A 52 17.11 24.32 -32.36
CA ALA A 52 17.03 23.67 -31.04
C ALA A 52 18.33 23.86 -30.23
N GLU A 53 19.36 24.45 -30.83
CA GLU A 53 20.67 24.67 -30.19
C GLU A 53 20.70 25.95 -29.34
N PRO A 54 21.48 25.98 -28.24
CA PRO A 54 21.58 27.13 -27.35
C PRO A 54 22.00 28.44 -28.02
N ASP A 55 22.85 28.35 -29.05
CA ASP A 55 23.50 29.50 -29.70
C ASP A 55 22.70 30.05 -30.89
N PHE A 56 21.57 29.44 -31.26
CA PHE A 56 20.71 29.96 -32.32
C PHE A 56 20.08 31.30 -31.92
N ASP A 57 20.13 32.25 -32.85
CA ASP A 57 19.59 33.59 -32.66
C ASP A 57 18.08 33.61 -32.95
N ASP A 58 17.28 33.71 -31.89
CA ASP A 58 15.84 33.84 -31.95
C ASP A 58 15.35 35.27 -31.66
N SER A 59 16.22 36.29 -31.76
CA SER A 59 15.87 37.68 -31.40
C SER A 59 14.72 38.25 -32.23
N ASP A 60 14.55 37.77 -33.46
CA ASP A 60 13.50 38.19 -34.39
C ASP A 60 12.19 37.42 -34.19
N TRP A 61 12.17 36.41 -33.30
CA TRP A 61 10.95 35.66 -33.02
C TRP A 61 10.00 36.50 -32.16
N PRO A 62 8.70 36.48 -32.47
CA PRO A 62 7.72 37.00 -31.54
C PRO A 62 7.77 36.21 -30.21
N SER A 63 7.35 36.86 -29.13
CA SER A 63 7.32 36.23 -27.82
C SER A 63 6.04 36.54 -27.05
N GLY A 64 5.58 35.58 -26.26
CA GLY A 64 4.28 35.65 -25.58
C GLY A 64 4.18 34.68 -24.42
N ALA A 65 3.28 34.95 -23.47
CA ALA A 65 3.00 34.03 -22.37
C ALA A 65 2.30 32.77 -22.91
N SER A 66 2.66 31.60 -22.39
CA SER A 66 1.86 30.38 -22.59
C SER A 66 0.53 30.47 -21.81
N PRO A 67 -0.49 29.64 -22.11
CA PRO A 67 -0.59 28.79 -23.29
C PRO A 67 -0.45 29.58 -24.59
N ILE A 68 0.31 29.07 -25.56
CA ILE A 68 0.26 29.59 -26.93
C ILE A 68 -0.76 28.73 -27.67
N ARG A 69 -1.85 29.34 -28.13
CA ARG A 69 -3.04 28.60 -28.54
C ARG A 69 -3.80 29.20 -29.71
N TYR A 70 -4.52 28.35 -30.43
CA TYR A 70 -5.50 28.68 -31.45
C TYR A 70 -6.80 27.91 -31.14
N GLY A 71 -7.96 28.47 -31.51
CA GLY A 71 -9.26 27.84 -31.22
C GLY A 71 -9.69 28.05 -29.77
N ASP A 72 -9.91 26.95 -29.05
CA ASP A 72 -10.50 26.97 -27.72
C ASP A 72 -9.48 27.31 -26.60
N GLY A 73 -9.94 27.34 -25.35
CA GLY A 73 -9.14 27.71 -24.17
C GLY A 73 -9.16 29.19 -23.78
N ASN A 74 -8.51 29.53 -22.67
CA ASN A 74 -8.47 30.88 -22.09
C ASN A 74 -7.03 31.28 -21.71
N GLY A 75 -6.76 32.59 -21.65
CA GLY A 75 -5.44 33.11 -21.28
C GLY A 75 -4.38 32.94 -22.37
N GLY A 76 -3.14 33.28 -22.01
CA GLY A 76 -1.96 33.11 -22.86
C GLY A 76 -1.93 33.96 -24.14
N THR A 77 -1.20 33.47 -25.14
CA THR A 77 -1.01 34.12 -26.44
C THR A 77 -1.88 33.43 -27.48
N VAL A 78 -2.80 34.19 -28.09
CA VAL A 78 -3.69 33.66 -29.14
C VAL A 78 -3.05 33.84 -30.51
N ILE A 79 -2.90 32.75 -31.25
CA ILE A 79 -2.58 32.72 -32.69
C ILE A 79 -3.88 32.52 -33.48
N GLY A 80 -4.16 33.39 -34.45
CA GLY A 80 -5.45 33.44 -35.15
C GLY A 80 -5.44 32.89 -36.57
N ASP A 81 -4.30 32.41 -37.05
CA ASP A 81 -4.03 32.14 -38.47
C ASP A 81 -3.53 30.72 -38.76
N MET A 82 -3.57 29.80 -37.79
CA MET A 82 -3.01 28.45 -37.94
C MET A 82 -3.82 27.57 -38.89
N ARG A 83 -5.14 27.51 -38.72
CA ARG A 83 -6.01 26.62 -39.48
C ARG A 83 -5.91 26.86 -40.99
N ASN A 84 -5.66 25.78 -41.72
CA ASN A 84 -5.41 25.73 -43.17
C ASN A 84 -4.14 26.47 -43.64
N THR A 85 -3.25 26.87 -42.74
CA THR A 85 -2.03 27.62 -43.09
C THR A 85 -0.76 26.84 -42.74
N TYR A 86 -0.62 26.41 -41.49
CA TYR A 86 0.55 25.66 -41.01
C TYR A 86 0.13 24.61 -39.97
N SER A 87 0.93 23.56 -39.83
CA SER A 87 0.66 22.42 -38.93
C SER A 87 1.56 22.36 -37.70
N THR A 88 2.62 23.17 -37.67
CA THR A 88 3.61 23.13 -36.59
C THR A 88 3.87 24.51 -35.98
N MET A 89 4.32 24.49 -34.74
CA MET A 89 4.79 25.66 -34.00
C MET A 89 6.10 25.31 -33.32
N PHE A 90 7.06 26.22 -33.35
CA PHE A 90 8.37 26.07 -32.71
C PHE A 90 8.46 27.02 -31.53
N PHE A 91 9.01 26.56 -30.42
CA PHE A 91 9.08 27.30 -29.15
C PHE A 91 10.49 27.24 -28.60
N ARG A 92 10.99 28.36 -28.06
CA ARG A 92 12.28 28.45 -27.39
C ARG A 92 12.14 29.21 -26.06
N ARG A 93 12.81 28.71 -25.02
CA ARG A 93 12.92 29.35 -23.71
C ARG A 93 14.24 28.98 -23.05
N THR A 94 14.80 29.95 -22.34
CA THR A 94 15.98 29.70 -21.51
C THR A 94 15.59 29.58 -20.04
N PHE A 95 16.35 28.77 -19.30
CA PHE A 95 16.23 28.59 -17.86
C PHE A 95 17.63 28.44 -17.25
N THR A 96 17.75 28.60 -15.93
CA THR A 96 19.05 28.54 -15.24
C THR A 96 19.12 27.35 -14.32
N VAL A 97 20.23 26.61 -14.40
CA VAL A 97 20.57 25.52 -13.49
C VAL A 97 21.86 25.89 -12.78
N ALA A 98 21.82 25.97 -11.45
CA ALA A 98 23.00 26.36 -10.67
C ALA A 98 24.08 25.27 -10.63
N ASN A 99 23.66 24.00 -10.56
CA ASN A 99 24.54 22.84 -10.57
C ASN A 99 23.77 21.59 -11.04
N PRO A 100 23.96 21.11 -12.28
CA PRO A 100 23.28 19.93 -12.80
C PRO A 100 23.52 18.65 -11.99
N ALA A 101 24.64 18.53 -11.28
CA ALA A 101 24.91 17.37 -10.42
C ALA A 101 23.97 17.28 -9.20
N GLN A 102 23.23 18.36 -8.90
CA GLN A 102 22.18 18.39 -7.88
C GLN A 102 20.77 18.16 -8.44
N ILE A 103 20.65 17.83 -9.73
CA ILE A 103 19.38 17.45 -10.36
C ILE A 103 19.44 15.96 -10.69
N SER A 104 18.60 15.16 -10.03
CA SER A 104 18.50 13.72 -10.30
C SER A 104 17.45 13.38 -11.35
N ALA A 105 16.45 14.23 -11.52
CA ALA A 105 15.40 14.09 -12.52
C ALA A 105 14.78 15.45 -12.87
N LEU A 106 14.14 15.48 -14.03
CA LEU A 106 13.24 16.55 -14.44
C LEU A 106 11.87 15.97 -14.77
N ASP A 107 10.82 16.70 -14.43
CA ASP A 107 9.47 16.45 -14.93
C ASP A 107 9.03 17.63 -15.79
N LEU A 108 8.61 17.36 -17.01
CA LEU A 108 7.95 18.29 -17.90
C LEU A 108 6.44 18.10 -17.78
N LEU A 109 5.75 19.12 -17.26
CA LEU A 109 4.30 19.15 -17.16
C LEU A 109 3.76 19.90 -18.38
N VAL A 110 2.88 19.30 -19.17
CA VAL A 110 2.41 19.86 -20.44
C VAL A 110 0.90 19.71 -20.59
N ASP A 111 0.24 20.79 -21.01
CA ASP A 111 -1.10 20.77 -21.63
C ASP A 111 -0.93 21.04 -23.14
N TYR A 112 -1.29 20.06 -23.98
CA TYR A 112 -0.95 20.07 -25.41
C TYR A 112 -2.06 19.51 -26.30
N ASP A 113 -2.00 19.90 -27.57
CA ASP A 113 -2.89 19.44 -28.64
C ASP A 113 -2.16 19.65 -30.00
N ASP A 114 -1.83 18.62 -30.80
CA ASP A 114 -2.08 17.17 -30.65
C ASP A 114 -0.82 16.38 -30.23
N GLY A 115 0.38 16.90 -30.52
CA GLY A 115 1.63 16.21 -30.26
C GLY A 115 2.81 17.16 -30.20
N PHE A 116 3.93 16.71 -29.64
CA PHE A 116 5.12 17.55 -29.48
C PHE A 116 6.43 16.77 -29.35
N VAL A 117 7.54 17.46 -29.63
CA VAL A 117 8.91 16.98 -29.45
C VAL A 117 9.71 18.03 -28.70
N VAL A 118 10.57 17.61 -27.78
CA VAL A 118 11.34 18.48 -26.89
C VAL A 118 12.81 18.22 -27.03
N TRP A 119 13.57 19.31 -27.10
CA TRP A 119 15.02 19.32 -27.01
C TRP A 119 15.47 20.19 -25.84
N ILE A 120 16.55 19.77 -25.17
CA ILE A 120 17.25 20.60 -24.18
C ILE A 120 18.70 20.67 -24.61
N ASN A 121 19.19 21.89 -24.85
CA ASN A 121 20.53 22.16 -25.37
C ASN A 121 20.89 21.28 -26.59
N GLY A 122 20.01 21.23 -27.60
CA GLY A 122 20.21 20.43 -28.81
C GLY A 122 19.91 18.93 -28.69
N GLU A 123 19.90 18.35 -27.48
CA GLU A 123 19.61 16.93 -27.28
C GLU A 123 18.10 16.68 -27.24
N GLN A 124 17.60 15.75 -28.06
CA GLN A 124 16.19 15.36 -28.03
C GLN A 124 15.88 14.54 -26.77
N VAL A 125 15.02 15.06 -25.89
CA VAL A 125 14.73 14.43 -24.59
C VAL A 125 13.36 13.76 -24.51
N LEU A 126 12.42 14.11 -25.41
CA LEU A 126 11.05 13.59 -25.40
C LEU A 126 10.40 13.72 -26.78
N ASN A 127 9.64 12.72 -27.20
CA ASN A 127 8.71 12.79 -28.35
C ASN A 127 7.38 12.15 -27.94
N VAL A 128 6.32 12.94 -27.90
CA VAL A 128 4.94 12.52 -27.63
C VAL A 128 4.11 12.77 -28.88
N GLY A 129 3.96 11.73 -29.70
CA GLY A 129 3.12 11.78 -30.89
C GLY A 129 3.61 12.71 -32.00
N GLY A 130 4.81 13.28 -31.91
CA GLY A 130 5.41 14.09 -32.97
C GLY A 130 6.00 13.23 -34.09
N SER A 131 6.07 13.80 -35.29
CA SER A 131 6.71 13.17 -36.45
C SER A 131 8.19 12.88 -36.19
N ALA A 132 8.72 11.82 -36.80
CA ALA A 132 10.17 11.58 -36.86
C ALA A 132 10.86 12.43 -37.94
N ASP A 133 10.07 12.98 -38.87
CA ASP A 133 10.48 14.06 -39.77
C ASP A 133 10.19 15.40 -39.07
N PHE A 134 11.22 16.21 -38.85
CA PHE A 134 11.10 17.51 -38.18
C PHE A 134 10.87 18.68 -39.14
N SER A 135 10.40 18.41 -40.37
CA SER A 135 9.97 19.46 -41.29
C SER A 135 8.81 20.29 -40.72
N HIS A 136 8.79 21.58 -41.05
CA HIS A 136 7.78 22.55 -40.63
C HIS A 136 6.33 22.20 -41.05
N ASP A 137 6.15 21.36 -42.07
CA ASP A 137 4.85 20.91 -42.57
C ASP A 137 4.49 19.48 -42.12
N SER A 138 5.23 18.94 -41.15
CA SER A 138 4.91 17.65 -40.52
C SER A 138 3.67 17.72 -39.64
N PHE A 139 3.16 16.55 -39.25
CA PHE A 139 1.95 16.39 -38.45
C PHE A 139 2.18 15.50 -37.24
N ALA A 140 1.30 15.61 -36.25
CA ALA A 140 1.23 14.64 -35.17
C ALA A 140 0.80 13.26 -35.72
N GLY A 141 1.34 12.19 -35.13
CA GLY A 141 0.94 10.81 -35.40
C GLY A 141 -0.23 10.32 -34.53
N ILE A 142 -0.66 11.14 -33.57
CA ILE A 142 -1.77 10.87 -32.64
C ILE A 142 -2.73 12.05 -32.65
N SER A 143 -3.96 11.80 -32.19
CA SER A 143 -4.92 12.86 -31.86
C SER A 143 -4.98 12.97 -30.34
N HIS A 144 -4.88 14.18 -29.80
CA HIS A 144 -4.89 14.45 -28.37
C HIS A 144 -5.53 15.81 -28.10
N GLU A 145 -6.44 15.87 -27.13
CA GLU A 145 -7.17 17.10 -26.79
C GLU A 145 -6.58 17.73 -25.53
N SER A 146 -6.43 19.07 -25.57
CA SER A 146 -6.01 19.83 -24.40
C SER A 146 -7.05 19.85 -23.26
N GLY A 147 -6.61 20.26 -22.06
CA GLY A 147 -7.46 20.49 -20.88
C GLY A 147 -7.09 19.67 -19.64
N ASN A 148 -6.14 18.74 -19.75
CA ASN A 148 -5.53 18.07 -18.61
C ASN A 148 -4.01 18.14 -18.74
N VAL A 149 -3.35 18.67 -17.70
CA VAL A 149 -1.88 18.69 -17.64
C VAL A 149 -1.36 17.26 -17.43
N GLU A 150 -0.51 16.80 -18.33
CA GLU A 150 0.21 15.54 -18.24
C GLU A 150 1.64 15.75 -17.73
N THR A 151 2.23 14.74 -17.09
CA THR A 151 3.60 14.80 -16.56
C THR A 151 4.50 13.78 -17.25
N PHE A 152 5.60 14.25 -17.83
CA PHE A 152 6.59 13.43 -18.52
C PHE A 152 7.94 13.52 -17.81
N ALA A 153 8.45 12.37 -17.34
CA ALA A 153 9.78 12.29 -16.75
C ALA A 153 10.84 12.37 -17.85
N LEU A 154 11.79 13.29 -17.73
CA LEU A 154 12.95 13.40 -18.61
C LEU A 154 14.13 12.68 -17.97
N ALA A 155 14.53 11.55 -18.55
CA ALA A 155 15.62 10.74 -18.04
C ALA A 155 16.98 11.44 -18.21
N ASN A 156 17.96 11.03 -17.40
CA ASN A 156 19.38 11.37 -17.56
C ASN A 156 19.70 12.88 -17.72
N PRO A 157 19.22 13.78 -16.83
CA PRO A 157 19.49 15.22 -16.93
C PRO A 157 20.96 15.60 -17.01
N GLY A 158 21.86 14.80 -16.42
CA GLY A 158 23.30 15.00 -16.54
C GLY A 158 23.89 14.83 -17.95
N GLN A 159 23.13 14.34 -18.93
CA GLN A 159 23.60 14.22 -20.32
C GLN A 159 23.41 15.51 -21.13
N TYR A 160 22.42 16.33 -20.79
CA TYR A 160 22.05 17.50 -21.57
C TYR A 160 22.05 18.81 -20.80
N LEU A 161 21.99 18.81 -19.46
CA LEU A 161 22.08 20.04 -18.67
C LEU A 161 23.53 20.52 -18.50
N VAL A 162 23.71 21.84 -18.54
CA VAL A 162 24.98 22.52 -18.27
C VAL A 162 24.84 23.51 -17.10
N ASP A 163 25.98 23.90 -16.52
CA ASP A 163 26.01 24.96 -15.51
C ASP A 163 25.54 26.30 -16.10
N GLY A 164 24.66 26.98 -15.37
CA GLY A 164 24.12 28.27 -15.77
C GLY A 164 22.97 28.16 -16.77
N LYS A 165 23.10 28.87 -17.89
CA LYS A 165 22.01 29.05 -18.87
C LYS A 165 21.82 27.79 -19.70
N ASN A 166 20.60 27.25 -19.69
CA ASN A 166 20.14 26.15 -20.52
C ASN A 166 19.01 26.63 -21.44
N LEU A 167 18.84 25.97 -22.57
CA LEU A 167 17.75 26.18 -23.51
C LEU A 167 16.85 24.95 -23.54
N ILE A 168 15.54 25.16 -23.47
CA ILE A 168 14.53 24.20 -23.88
C ILE A 168 13.89 24.68 -25.18
N ALA A 169 13.74 23.76 -26.12
CA ALA A 169 13.08 23.95 -27.40
C ALA A 169 11.96 22.92 -27.57
N ILE A 170 10.81 23.35 -28.08
CA ILE A 170 9.64 22.47 -28.29
C ILE A 170 9.14 22.68 -29.71
N MET A 171 8.84 21.59 -30.41
CA MET A 171 8.08 21.60 -31.66
C MET A 171 6.71 21.00 -31.38
N GLY A 172 5.65 21.79 -31.50
CA GLY A 172 4.26 21.34 -31.38
C GLY A 172 3.65 21.08 -32.75
N PHE A 173 2.73 20.12 -32.82
CA PHE A 173 2.13 19.62 -34.06
C PHE A 173 0.61 19.51 -33.90
N ASN A 174 -0.11 19.87 -34.97
CA ASN A 174 -1.47 19.41 -35.21
C ASN A 174 -1.45 18.11 -36.02
N ILE A 175 -2.50 17.30 -35.90
CA ILE A 175 -2.66 16.04 -36.64
C ILE A 175 -2.99 16.27 -38.12
N ASN A 176 -3.53 17.43 -38.50
CA ASN A 176 -3.74 17.85 -39.88
C ASN A 176 -3.93 19.38 -40.01
N LEU A 177 -3.87 19.91 -41.24
CA LEU A 177 -4.06 21.34 -41.52
C LEU A 177 -5.45 21.88 -41.18
N THR A 178 -6.48 21.02 -41.13
CA THR A 178 -7.86 21.43 -40.88
C THR A 178 -8.25 21.41 -39.40
N SER A 179 -7.32 21.07 -38.50
CA SER A 179 -7.53 20.99 -37.05
C SER A 179 -8.23 22.25 -36.51
N SER A 180 -9.09 22.05 -35.51
CA SER A 180 -9.93 23.09 -34.92
C SER A 180 -9.15 24.05 -34.04
N ASP A 181 -8.05 23.58 -33.46
CA ASP A 181 -7.36 24.18 -32.34
C ASP A 181 -5.88 23.77 -32.31
N PHE A 182 -5.16 24.31 -31.32
CA PHE A 182 -3.78 24.01 -30.96
C PHE A 182 -3.55 24.51 -29.53
N MET A 183 -2.83 23.74 -28.72
CA MET A 183 -2.45 24.12 -27.36
C MET A 183 -1.00 23.76 -27.09
N MET A 184 -0.27 24.69 -26.46
CA MET A 184 1.02 24.39 -25.85
C MET A 184 1.21 25.25 -24.59
N ASP A 185 1.19 24.61 -23.43
CA ASP A 185 1.62 25.18 -22.16
C ASP A 185 2.50 24.18 -21.42
N ALA A 186 3.66 24.64 -20.95
CA ALA A 186 4.67 23.78 -20.36
C ALA A 186 5.24 24.38 -19.07
N GLU A 187 5.48 23.52 -18.10
CA GLU A 187 6.16 23.77 -16.85
C GLU A 187 7.29 22.73 -16.68
N LEU A 188 8.44 23.15 -16.17
CA LEU A 188 9.57 22.25 -15.91
C LEU A 188 9.94 22.29 -14.43
N ARG A 189 9.91 21.12 -13.80
CA ARG A 189 10.34 20.91 -12.43
C ARG A 189 11.62 20.09 -12.38
N SER A 190 12.46 20.38 -11.40
CA SER A 190 13.68 19.64 -11.11
C SER A 190 13.62 19.03 -9.73
N TYR A 191 14.21 17.85 -9.58
CA TYR A 191 14.26 17.13 -8.30
C TYR A 191 15.69 16.96 -7.84
N ARG A 192 15.88 17.11 -6.52
CA ARG A 192 17.17 16.86 -5.89
C ARG A 192 17.42 15.35 -5.71
N PRO A 193 18.67 14.90 -5.81
CA PRO A 193 19.03 13.50 -5.61
C PRO A 193 18.74 13.08 -4.16
N ASP A 194 17.87 12.09 -4.02
CA ASP A 194 17.87 11.20 -2.86
C ASP A 194 18.52 9.87 -3.26
N LYS A 195 19.49 9.42 -2.46
CA LYS A 195 20.22 8.18 -2.67
C LYS A 195 20.05 7.21 -1.50
N SER A 196 19.18 7.55 -0.54
CA SER A 196 18.90 6.72 0.63
C SER A 196 17.70 5.84 0.31
N PRO A 197 17.87 4.51 0.21
CA PRO A 197 16.71 3.64 0.05
C PRO A 197 15.85 3.62 1.32
N PRO A 198 14.53 3.42 1.19
CA PRO A 198 13.63 3.36 2.33
C PRO A 198 13.95 2.14 3.18
N LYS A 199 13.77 2.26 4.50
CA LYS A 199 14.07 1.20 5.47
C LYS A 199 12.89 0.93 6.38
N VAL A 200 12.71 -0.34 6.72
CA VAL A 200 11.80 -0.74 7.79
C VAL A 200 12.41 -0.32 9.13
N VAL A 201 11.73 0.57 9.84
CA VAL A 201 12.16 1.08 11.15
C VAL A 201 11.55 0.29 12.29
N SER A 202 10.33 -0.23 12.12
CA SER A 202 9.70 -1.07 13.13
C SER A 202 8.67 -2.02 12.53
N LEU A 203 8.59 -3.20 13.14
CA LEU A 203 7.52 -4.18 12.96
C LEU A 203 6.71 -4.25 14.27
N ASN A 204 5.39 -4.28 14.16
CA ASN A 204 4.49 -4.49 15.28
C ASN A 204 3.49 -5.62 14.96
N PRO A 205 3.50 -6.74 15.70
CA PRO A 205 4.38 -7.02 16.84
C PRO A 205 5.86 -7.13 16.42
N PRO A 206 6.81 -6.79 17.31
CA PRO A 206 8.23 -6.96 17.04
C PRO A 206 8.59 -8.45 16.90
N PRO A 207 9.64 -8.81 16.14
CA PRO A 207 10.11 -10.19 16.03
C PRO A 207 10.40 -10.82 17.40
N GLY A 208 9.98 -12.08 17.57
CA GLY A 208 10.10 -12.81 18.83
C GLY A 208 8.88 -13.68 19.13
N ASN A 209 8.63 -13.92 20.42
CA ASN A 209 7.48 -14.70 20.86
C ASN A 209 6.21 -13.86 20.82
N VAL A 210 5.16 -14.38 20.17
CA VAL A 210 3.84 -13.76 20.07
C VAL A 210 2.77 -14.82 20.28
N SER A 211 1.62 -14.45 20.84
CA SER A 211 0.49 -15.38 20.99
C SER A 211 -0.32 -15.57 19.71
N LEU A 212 -0.28 -14.55 18.84
CA LEU A 212 -0.93 -14.57 17.55
C LEU A 212 -0.16 -13.67 16.58
N LEU A 213 0.04 -14.14 15.36
CA LEU A 213 0.68 -13.37 14.29
C LEU A 213 -0.26 -13.22 13.08
N ARG A 214 -1.39 -12.56 13.30
CA ARG A 214 -2.41 -12.33 12.27
C ARG A 214 -2.25 -10.99 11.57
N GLU A 215 -1.67 -10.00 12.25
CA GLU A 215 -1.43 -8.69 11.68
C GLU A 215 -0.02 -8.22 11.99
N ILE A 216 0.64 -7.64 11.00
CA ILE A 216 1.95 -7.03 11.15
C ILE A 216 1.88 -5.62 10.57
N THR A 217 2.06 -4.62 11.43
CA THR A 217 2.27 -3.24 11.02
C THR A 217 3.75 -3.00 10.77
N VAL A 218 4.08 -2.68 9.53
CA VAL A 218 5.41 -2.26 9.07
C VAL A 218 5.45 -0.74 9.00
N ARG A 219 6.45 -0.14 9.66
CA ARG A 219 6.70 1.31 9.57
C ARG A 219 8.03 1.57 8.88
N PHE A 220 8.00 2.44 7.89
CA PHE A 220 9.14 2.95 7.14
C PHE A 220 9.66 4.28 7.73
N ASP A 221 10.91 4.63 7.43
CA ASP A 221 11.52 5.94 7.75
C ASP A 221 11.00 7.04 6.81
N GLU A 222 10.67 6.66 5.59
CA GLU A 222 10.11 7.54 4.57
C GLU A 222 8.86 6.96 3.91
N GLN A 223 8.26 7.74 3.00
CA GLN A 223 7.09 7.31 2.27
C GLN A 223 7.51 6.32 1.18
N VAL A 224 6.78 5.20 1.08
CA VAL A 224 7.00 4.20 0.05
C VAL A 224 5.82 4.10 -0.91
N THR A 225 6.11 3.64 -2.12
CA THR A 225 5.15 3.31 -3.18
C THR A 225 5.29 1.84 -3.57
N GLY A 226 4.33 1.31 -4.32
CA GLY A 226 4.38 -0.06 -4.82
C GLY A 226 4.13 -1.15 -3.77
N VAL A 227 3.54 -0.81 -2.62
CA VAL A 227 3.19 -1.80 -1.58
C VAL A 227 1.88 -2.50 -1.93
N ASP A 228 1.93 -3.83 -2.03
CA ASP A 228 0.82 -4.74 -2.23
C ASP A 228 0.72 -5.77 -1.07
N ALA A 229 -0.44 -6.36 -0.87
CA ALA A 229 -0.60 -7.43 0.12
C ALA A 229 0.31 -8.62 -0.18
N ASP A 230 0.60 -8.89 -1.46
CA ASP A 230 1.45 -9.99 -1.88
C ASP A 230 2.94 -9.81 -1.58
N ASP A 231 3.36 -8.63 -1.12
CA ASP A 231 4.77 -8.31 -0.91
C ASP A 231 5.35 -8.88 0.38
N LEU A 232 4.53 -9.14 1.39
CA LEU A 232 4.99 -9.63 2.68
C LEU A 232 4.43 -11.04 2.92
N TRP A 233 5.34 -11.99 3.11
CA TRP A 233 5.03 -13.40 3.25
C TRP A 233 5.28 -13.87 4.68
N LEU A 234 4.37 -14.69 5.19
CA LEU A 234 4.50 -15.43 6.44
C LEU A 234 4.61 -16.92 6.10
N ASN A 235 5.74 -17.53 6.42
CA ASN A 235 6.05 -18.93 6.09
C ASN A 235 5.97 -19.26 4.58
N GLY A 236 6.20 -18.25 3.74
CA GLY A 236 6.12 -18.37 2.28
C GLY A 236 4.72 -18.07 1.70
N ASP A 237 3.70 -17.90 2.54
CA ASP A 237 2.36 -17.52 2.11
C ASP A 237 2.16 -16.00 2.18
N PRO A 238 1.59 -15.36 1.14
CA PRO A 238 1.39 -13.92 1.12
C PRO A 238 0.34 -13.44 2.12
N ALA A 239 0.43 -12.18 2.53
CA ALA A 239 -0.67 -11.54 3.26
C ALA A 239 -1.95 -11.51 2.41
N VAL A 240 -3.10 -11.63 3.06
CA VAL A 240 -4.40 -11.69 2.41
C VAL A 240 -5.10 -10.34 2.34
N GLN A 241 -4.66 -9.38 3.15
CA GLN A 241 -5.16 -8.00 3.13
C GLN A 241 -4.04 -7.03 3.47
N LEU A 242 -4.17 -5.83 2.91
CA LEU A 242 -3.29 -4.69 3.18
C LEU A 242 -4.16 -3.48 3.52
N ARG A 243 -3.73 -2.70 4.51
CA ARG A 243 -4.26 -1.38 4.81
C ARG A 243 -3.15 -0.43 5.22
N GLY A 244 -3.42 0.86 5.18
CA GLY A 244 -2.46 1.90 5.55
C GLY A 244 -2.07 2.75 4.35
N GLY A 245 -0.92 3.43 4.47
CA GLY A 245 -0.45 4.37 3.48
C GLY A 245 0.79 5.11 3.95
N ASN A 246 1.43 5.81 3.01
CA ASN A 246 2.63 6.61 3.25
C ASN A 246 3.77 5.79 3.87
N LYS A 247 3.99 5.96 5.18
CA LYS A 247 5.08 5.34 5.93
C LYS A 247 4.64 4.15 6.78
N SER A 248 3.34 3.83 6.84
CA SER A 248 2.83 2.82 7.76
C SER A 248 1.79 1.94 7.09
N TRP A 249 2.09 0.65 7.03
CA TRP A 249 1.31 -0.36 6.33
C TRP A 249 1.04 -1.52 7.27
N THR A 250 -0.18 -2.05 7.28
CA THR A 250 -0.55 -3.22 8.07
C THR A 250 -1.01 -4.33 7.16
N PHE A 251 -0.29 -5.44 7.24
CA PHE A 251 -0.54 -6.68 6.52
C PHE A 251 -1.34 -7.61 7.42
N THR A 252 -2.39 -8.23 6.89
CA THR A 252 -3.18 -9.24 7.58
C THR A 252 -2.93 -10.59 6.93
N PHE A 253 -2.61 -11.60 7.73
CA PHE A 253 -2.36 -12.97 7.31
C PHE A 253 -3.56 -13.88 7.61
N ALA A 254 -3.64 -15.00 6.89
CA ALA A 254 -4.52 -16.09 7.28
C ALA A 254 -4.11 -16.64 8.66
N PRO A 255 -5.02 -17.30 9.40
CA PRO A 255 -4.66 -18.00 10.62
C PRO A 255 -3.53 -19.00 10.36
N GLY A 256 -2.47 -18.94 11.16
CA GLY A 256 -1.33 -19.86 11.10
C GLY A 256 -1.28 -20.78 12.31
N ASP A 257 -0.49 -21.84 12.19
CA ASP A 257 -0.24 -22.79 13.27
C ASP A 257 0.75 -22.22 14.31
N PHE A 258 0.68 -22.76 15.52
CA PHE A 258 1.70 -22.50 16.54
C PHE A 258 3.07 -23.06 16.11
N GLY A 259 4.15 -22.38 16.50
CA GLY A 259 5.52 -22.78 16.20
C GLY A 259 6.39 -21.66 15.62
N GLU A 260 7.47 -22.06 14.98
CA GLU A 260 8.38 -21.13 14.30
C GLU A 260 7.71 -20.52 13.08
N ALA A 261 7.86 -19.21 12.91
CA ALA A 261 7.35 -18.47 11.77
C ALA A 261 8.40 -17.54 11.18
N THR A 262 8.47 -17.48 9.85
CA THR A 262 9.40 -16.63 9.11
C THR A 262 8.62 -15.58 8.35
N LEU A 263 8.93 -14.32 8.62
CA LEU A 263 8.43 -13.17 7.88
C LEU A 263 9.47 -12.76 6.83
N SER A 264 9.09 -12.72 5.56
CA SER A 264 9.99 -12.39 4.46
C SER A 264 9.30 -11.53 3.42
N TRP A 265 10.06 -10.67 2.74
CA TRP A 265 9.55 -9.96 1.58
C TRP A 265 9.59 -10.85 0.33
N LYS A 266 8.59 -10.70 -0.53
CA LYS A 266 8.55 -11.27 -1.87
C LYS A 266 9.77 -10.81 -2.67
N PRO A 267 10.43 -11.71 -3.42
CA PRO A 267 11.45 -11.31 -4.37
C PRO A 267 10.89 -10.32 -5.41
N ASN A 268 11.59 -9.22 -5.65
CA ASN A 268 11.14 -8.16 -6.56
C ASN A 268 9.77 -7.56 -6.19
N HIS A 269 9.53 -7.31 -4.89
CA HIS A 269 8.33 -6.65 -4.36
C HIS A 269 8.01 -5.28 -4.98
N GLY A 270 8.94 -4.63 -5.69
CA GLY A 270 8.68 -3.35 -6.36
C GLY A 270 8.55 -2.14 -5.42
N ILE A 271 8.44 -2.35 -4.10
CA ILE A 271 8.49 -1.28 -3.08
C ILE A 271 9.73 -0.40 -3.24
N ALA A 272 9.50 0.89 -3.41
CA ALA A 272 10.52 1.94 -3.51
C ALA A 272 10.03 3.21 -2.81
N ASP A 273 10.91 4.19 -2.61
CA ASP A 273 10.54 5.50 -2.09
C ASP A 273 9.77 6.37 -3.12
N THR A 274 9.68 7.67 -2.86
CA THR A 274 9.09 8.66 -3.79
C THR A 274 10.13 9.53 -4.49
N ALA A 275 11.41 9.19 -4.38
CA ALA A 275 12.50 9.91 -5.04
C ALA A 275 12.39 9.80 -6.56
N ARG A 276 13.19 10.61 -7.25
CA ARG A 276 13.26 10.64 -8.72
C ARG A 276 14.72 10.53 -9.15
N PRO A 277 15.17 9.36 -9.66
CA PRO A 277 14.44 8.10 -9.73
C PRO A 277 14.17 7.48 -8.34
N PRO A 278 13.16 6.59 -8.19
CA PRO A 278 12.88 5.93 -6.92
C PRO A 278 14.03 5.02 -6.47
N ASN A 279 14.35 5.01 -5.17
CA ASN A 279 15.28 4.05 -4.58
C ASN A 279 14.50 2.81 -4.09
N PRO A 280 14.88 1.59 -4.52
CA PRO A 280 14.19 0.36 -4.12
C PRO A 280 14.50 -0.02 -2.68
N MET A 281 13.47 -0.44 -1.93
CA MET A 281 13.66 -0.96 -0.57
C MET A 281 14.51 -2.25 -0.60
N ALA A 282 15.41 -2.40 0.37
CA ALA A 282 16.11 -3.67 0.59
C ALA A 282 15.23 -4.67 1.36
N ALA A 283 15.17 -5.91 0.88
CA ALA A 283 14.47 -6.99 1.58
C ALA A 283 15.25 -7.47 2.82
N ALA A 284 14.52 -7.76 3.90
CA ALA A 284 15.01 -8.41 5.11
C ALA A 284 14.10 -9.56 5.55
N THR A 285 14.64 -10.50 6.34
CA THR A 285 13.89 -11.61 6.93
C THR A 285 13.87 -11.48 8.44
N HIS A 286 12.72 -11.80 9.04
CA HIS A 286 12.53 -11.78 10.49
C HIS A 286 11.94 -13.10 10.97
N HIS A 287 12.28 -13.48 12.20
CA HIS A 287 11.82 -14.72 12.80
C HIS A 287 10.91 -14.44 13.99
N TYR A 288 9.84 -15.20 14.08
CA TYR A 288 8.85 -15.19 15.13
C TYR A 288 8.67 -16.60 15.67
N ARG A 289 8.15 -16.70 16.89
CA ARG A 289 7.63 -17.95 17.44
C ARG A 289 6.22 -17.70 17.95
N ILE A 290 5.24 -18.32 17.31
CA ILE A 290 3.83 -18.24 17.71
C ILE A 290 3.65 -19.27 18.82
N VAL A 291 3.43 -18.78 20.04
CA VAL A 291 3.27 -19.61 21.24
C VAL A 291 1.83 -19.59 21.69
N ASP A 292 1.37 -20.71 22.23
CA ASP A 292 0.11 -20.72 22.96
C ASP A 292 0.38 -20.23 24.38
N ASP A 293 -0.12 -19.04 24.73
CA ASP A 293 -0.02 -18.45 26.07
C ASP A 293 -1.39 -18.36 26.77
N MET A 294 -2.43 -18.96 26.18
CA MET A 294 -3.77 -18.92 26.73
C MET A 294 -3.97 -20.14 27.65
N PRO A 295 -4.23 -19.93 28.96
CA PRO A 295 -4.51 -21.05 29.84
C PRO A 295 -5.87 -21.68 29.54
N PRO A 296 -6.02 -23.00 29.80
CA PRO A 296 -7.31 -23.64 29.72
C PRO A 296 -8.23 -23.04 30.78
N SER A 297 -9.52 -22.93 30.45
CA SER A 297 -10.58 -22.42 31.32
C SER A 297 -11.80 -23.34 31.30
N LEU A 298 -12.70 -23.22 32.26
CA LEU A 298 -13.96 -23.97 32.27
C LEU A 298 -14.99 -23.29 31.34
N ALA A 299 -15.19 -23.87 30.16
CA ALA A 299 -16.15 -23.40 29.18
C ALA A 299 -17.60 -23.71 29.60
N THR A 300 -17.85 -24.86 30.23
CA THR A 300 -19.21 -25.24 30.69
C THR A 300 -19.13 -26.19 31.89
N ILE A 301 -20.04 -26.02 32.85
CA ILE A 301 -20.20 -26.90 34.01
C ILE A 301 -21.67 -27.33 34.08
N LEU A 302 -21.92 -28.64 34.21
CA LEU A 302 -23.27 -29.20 34.32
C LEU A 302 -23.40 -30.07 35.58
N PRO A 303 -24.39 -29.82 36.45
CA PRO A 303 -25.33 -28.69 36.42
C PRO A 303 -24.64 -27.32 36.56
N PRO A 304 -25.27 -26.21 36.14
CA PRO A 304 -24.67 -24.87 36.26
C PRO A 304 -24.30 -24.52 37.73
N PRO A 305 -23.17 -23.85 37.97
CA PRO A 305 -22.77 -23.42 39.30
C PRO A 305 -23.85 -22.60 40.01
N GLY A 306 -24.06 -22.84 41.31
CA GLY A 306 -25.06 -22.13 42.13
C GLY A 306 -26.48 -22.65 42.00
N SER A 307 -26.75 -23.62 41.11
CA SER A 307 -28.09 -24.20 40.96
C SER A 307 -28.57 -24.94 42.22
N THR A 308 -29.90 -24.98 42.40
CA THR A 308 -30.56 -25.89 43.33
C THR A 308 -30.94 -27.18 42.60
N VAL A 309 -30.57 -28.34 43.17
CA VAL A 309 -30.83 -29.66 42.57
C VAL A 309 -31.44 -30.61 43.60
N ARG A 310 -32.24 -31.58 43.16
CA ARG A 310 -32.88 -32.55 44.08
C ARG A 310 -31.94 -33.57 44.68
N GLY A 311 -30.84 -33.83 43.99
CA GLY A 311 -29.79 -34.75 44.39
C GLY A 311 -28.59 -34.49 43.50
N LEU A 312 -27.39 -34.70 44.04
CA LEU A 312 -26.16 -34.49 43.30
C LEU A 312 -25.17 -35.61 43.61
N SER A 313 -24.86 -36.41 42.59
CA SER A 313 -23.84 -37.46 42.64
C SER A 313 -22.82 -37.33 41.51
N ARG A 314 -23.00 -36.34 40.63
CA ARG A 314 -22.18 -36.16 39.44
C ARG A 314 -22.17 -34.72 38.93
N VAL A 315 -21.02 -34.26 38.46
CA VAL A 315 -20.89 -33.06 37.62
C VAL A 315 -20.14 -33.38 36.32
N ARG A 316 -20.36 -32.57 35.28
CA ARG A 316 -19.65 -32.64 34.00
C ARG A 316 -18.97 -31.30 33.71
N LEU A 317 -17.69 -31.34 33.36
CA LEU A 317 -16.90 -30.17 33.00
C LEU A 317 -16.54 -30.21 31.50
N PHE A 318 -16.56 -29.04 30.87
CA PHE A 318 -16.02 -28.80 29.54
C PHE A 318 -14.99 -27.68 29.66
N PHE A 319 -13.79 -27.90 29.12
CA PHE A 319 -12.71 -26.93 29.08
C PHE A 319 -12.70 -26.17 27.74
N SER A 320 -12.10 -24.98 27.70
CA SER A 320 -11.89 -24.21 26.46
C SER A 320 -11.00 -24.93 25.45
N GLU A 321 -10.17 -25.85 25.93
CA GLU A 321 -9.18 -26.59 25.15
C GLU A 321 -8.81 -27.91 25.83
N PRO A 322 -8.07 -28.82 25.17
CA PRO A 322 -7.60 -30.06 25.76
C PRO A 322 -6.72 -29.85 26.99
N VAL A 323 -7.03 -30.54 28.08
CA VAL A 323 -6.21 -30.53 29.31
C VAL A 323 -5.49 -31.87 29.54
N ARG A 324 -4.37 -31.83 30.27
CA ARG A 324 -3.67 -32.99 30.82
C ARG A 324 -3.50 -32.88 32.33
N GLY A 325 -3.22 -34.02 32.96
CA GLY A 325 -2.95 -34.08 34.40
C GLY A 325 -4.18 -33.85 35.27
N PHE A 326 -5.40 -34.02 34.74
CA PHE A 326 -6.63 -33.96 35.52
C PHE A 326 -7.01 -35.33 36.05
N ASP A 327 -6.97 -35.49 37.38
CA ASP A 327 -7.32 -36.71 38.09
C ASP A 327 -8.18 -36.47 39.35
N VAL A 328 -8.61 -37.55 39.99
CA VAL A 328 -9.50 -37.50 41.18
C VAL A 328 -8.88 -36.75 42.38
N SER A 329 -7.56 -36.59 42.42
CA SER A 329 -6.88 -35.89 43.50
C SER A 329 -6.96 -34.37 43.37
N ASP A 330 -7.40 -33.84 42.23
CA ASP A 330 -7.39 -32.40 41.91
C ASP A 330 -8.60 -31.63 42.41
N LEU A 331 -9.69 -32.33 42.71
CA LEU A 331 -10.94 -31.74 43.18
C LEU A 331 -11.31 -32.26 44.57
N ARG A 332 -12.01 -31.43 45.31
CA ARG A 332 -12.66 -31.79 46.58
C ARG A 332 -14.13 -31.45 46.52
N VAL A 333 -14.97 -32.44 46.75
CA VAL A 333 -16.42 -32.31 46.94
C VAL A 333 -16.69 -32.41 48.43
N ASN A 334 -17.12 -31.31 49.05
CA ASN A 334 -17.25 -31.19 50.52
C ASN A 334 -15.98 -31.63 51.28
N GLY A 335 -14.81 -31.31 50.72
CA GLY A 335 -13.52 -31.68 51.31
C GLY A 335 -13.07 -33.13 51.06
N GLN A 336 -13.86 -33.95 50.37
CA GLN A 336 -13.53 -35.33 50.02
C GLN A 336 -13.18 -35.47 48.52
N ALA A 337 -12.36 -36.45 48.16
CA ALA A 337 -12.07 -36.72 46.74
C ALA A 337 -13.29 -37.36 46.04
N PRO A 338 -13.51 -37.11 44.74
CA PRO A 338 -14.49 -37.83 43.93
C PRO A 338 -14.24 -39.35 43.92
N THR A 339 -15.29 -40.13 43.68
CA THR A 339 -15.21 -41.60 43.57
C THR A 339 -14.73 -42.05 42.19
N SER A 340 -15.07 -41.31 41.13
CA SER A 340 -14.60 -41.57 39.78
C SER A 340 -14.42 -40.28 38.97
N LEU A 341 -13.49 -40.31 38.02
CA LEU A 341 -13.27 -39.25 37.06
C LEU A 341 -12.95 -39.90 35.71
N ALA A 342 -13.69 -39.51 34.68
CA ALA A 342 -13.51 -40.00 33.31
C ALA A 342 -13.75 -38.87 32.31
N GLY A 343 -12.82 -38.69 31.38
CA GLY A 343 -12.91 -37.69 30.32
C GLY A 343 -11.66 -37.71 29.46
N VAL A 344 -11.66 -36.89 28.41
CA VAL A 344 -10.52 -36.74 27.50
C VAL A 344 -10.55 -35.35 26.88
N ALA A 345 -9.37 -34.82 26.54
CA ALA A 345 -9.22 -33.54 25.87
C ALA A 345 -10.02 -32.44 26.59
N SER A 346 -10.87 -31.70 25.88
CA SER A 346 -11.68 -30.61 26.43
C SER A 346 -12.96 -31.08 27.15
N GLY A 347 -13.21 -32.39 27.20
CA GLY A 347 -14.37 -32.99 27.87
C GLY A 347 -15.44 -33.53 26.92
N PRO A 348 -16.60 -33.95 27.46
CA PRO A 348 -16.98 -33.81 28.86
C PRO A 348 -16.11 -34.66 29.79
N TRP A 349 -15.68 -34.04 30.90
CA TRP A 349 -15.10 -34.73 32.04
C TRP A 349 -16.21 -35.00 33.06
N GLN A 350 -16.54 -36.27 33.24
CA GLN A 350 -17.54 -36.76 34.17
C GLN A 350 -16.88 -37.07 35.52
N ILE A 351 -17.37 -36.41 36.57
CA ILE A 351 -16.87 -36.55 37.94
C ILE A 351 -18.01 -37.07 38.79
N GLU A 352 -17.84 -38.26 39.38
CA GLU A 352 -18.82 -38.88 40.26
C GLU A 352 -18.31 -38.86 41.71
N PHE A 353 -19.24 -38.76 42.64
CA PHE A 353 -18.97 -38.70 44.08
C PHE A 353 -20.17 -39.23 44.84
N GLU A 354 -20.01 -39.41 46.15
CA GLU A 354 -21.11 -39.96 46.94
C GLU A 354 -22.34 -39.05 46.90
N PRO A 355 -23.56 -39.61 46.67
CA PRO A 355 -24.76 -38.81 46.52
C PRO A 355 -25.00 -37.90 47.72
N ALA A 356 -25.08 -36.60 47.45
CA ALA A 356 -25.64 -35.64 48.38
C ALA A 356 -27.15 -35.60 48.17
N GLU A 357 -27.91 -35.74 49.26
CA GLU A 357 -29.38 -35.68 49.26
C GLU A 357 -29.92 -34.38 49.88
N SER A 358 -29.09 -33.63 50.60
CA SER A 358 -29.44 -32.31 51.15
C SER A 358 -28.22 -31.44 51.47
N GLY A 359 -28.43 -30.13 51.59
CA GLY A 359 -27.43 -29.16 52.07
C GLY A 359 -26.62 -28.49 50.96
N ILE A 360 -25.54 -27.79 51.34
CA ILE A 360 -24.63 -27.16 50.38
C ILE A 360 -23.54 -28.14 49.98
N VAL A 361 -23.39 -28.38 48.68
CA VAL A 361 -22.26 -29.13 48.12
C VAL A 361 -21.26 -28.15 47.55
N THR A 362 -20.05 -28.13 48.10
CA THR A 362 -18.94 -27.28 47.64
C THR A 362 -17.97 -28.11 46.80
N ILE A 363 -17.64 -27.62 45.60
CA ILE A 363 -16.59 -28.17 44.74
C ILE A 363 -15.42 -27.20 44.74
N ALA A 364 -14.25 -27.67 45.17
CA ALA A 364 -13.04 -26.85 45.26
C ALA A 364 -11.87 -27.53 44.53
N TRP A 365 -11.06 -26.72 43.84
CA TRP A 365 -9.79 -27.15 43.27
C TRP A 365 -8.71 -27.25 44.35
N MET A 366 -7.85 -28.25 44.23
CA MET A 366 -6.64 -28.33 45.02
C MET A 366 -5.65 -27.25 44.57
N ALA A 367 -5.01 -26.56 45.52
CA ALA A 367 -4.08 -25.46 45.23
C ALA A 367 -2.92 -25.83 44.27
N ASN A 368 -2.57 -27.13 44.18
CA ASN A 368 -1.53 -27.67 43.31
C ASN A 368 -2.06 -28.78 42.38
N HIS A 369 -3.26 -28.61 41.82
CA HIS A 369 -3.89 -29.60 40.93
C HIS A 369 -3.09 -29.99 39.68
N GLY A 370 -2.02 -29.27 39.30
CA GLY A 370 -1.17 -29.67 38.15
C GLY A 370 -1.81 -29.65 36.75
N ILE A 371 -3.13 -29.47 36.64
CA ILE A 371 -3.87 -29.38 35.37
C ILE A 371 -3.32 -28.25 34.49
N THR A 372 -2.93 -28.62 33.28
CA THR A 372 -2.38 -27.74 32.25
C THR A 372 -2.99 -28.07 30.88
N ASP A 373 -2.84 -27.18 29.92
CA ASP A 373 -3.09 -27.48 28.51
C ASP A 373 -2.05 -28.45 27.92
N LEU A 374 -2.15 -28.67 26.61
CA LEU A 374 -1.19 -29.46 25.83
C LEU A 374 -0.10 -28.62 25.14
N ALA A 375 0.05 -27.33 25.47
CA ALA A 375 1.08 -26.49 24.89
C ALA A 375 2.49 -27.02 25.24
N ALA A 376 3.47 -26.67 24.40
CA ALA A 376 4.87 -27.06 24.61
C ALA A 376 5.43 -26.47 25.92
N GLU A 377 5.09 -25.21 26.21
CA GLU A 377 5.22 -24.58 27.52
C GLU A 377 3.83 -24.60 28.18
N PRO A 378 3.54 -25.51 29.12
CA PRO A 378 2.17 -25.78 29.55
C PRO A 378 1.55 -24.60 30.32
N ASN A 379 0.38 -24.11 29.90
CA ASN A 379 -0.35 -23.10 30.65
C ASN A 379 -1.26 -23.77 31.69
N ARG A 380 -1.23 -23.28 32.92
CA ARG A 380 -1.95 -23.87 34.05
C ARG A 380 -3.42 -23.44 34.05
N LEU A 381 -4.33 -24.39 34.29
CA LEU A 381 -5.76 -24.09 34.49
C LEU A 381 -5.92 -23.08 35.64
N ALA A 382 -6.55 -21.95 35.33
CA ALA A 382 -7.01 -20.99 36.31
C ALA A 382 -8.53 -21.15 36.48
N ALA A 383 -8.95 -21.81 37.56
CA ALA A 383 -10.36 -22.05 37.84
C ALA A 383 -10.68 -21.85 39.32
N GLU A 384 -11.84 -21.26 39.58
CA GLU A 384 -12.39 -21.11 40.93
C GLU A 384 -13.30 -22.30 41.27
N GLY A 385 -13.42 -22.57 42.57
CA GLY A 385 -14.40 -23.52 43.09
C GLY A 385 -15.82 -22.95 42.99
N TRP A 386 -16.81 -23.82 43.12
CA TRP A 386 -18.22 -23.43 43.09
C TRP A 386 -19.04 -24.26 44.07
N HIS A 387 -20.34 -24.00 44.17
CA HIS A 387 -21.24 -24.73 45.05
C HIS A 387 -22.60 -25.00 44.41
N TYR A 388 -23.35 -25.91 45.02
CA TYR A 388 -24.75 -26.22 44.71
C TYR A 388 -25.56 -26.27 46.00
N LYS A 389 -26.86 -26.01 45.90
CA LYS A 389 -27.82 -26.33 46.96
C LYS A 389 -28.53 -27.63 46.60
N VAL A 390 -28.47 -28.62 47.48
CA VAL A 390 -29.21 -29.87 47.33
C VAL A 390 -30.43 -29.85 48.24
N ASP A 391 -31.59 -30.11 47.65
CA ASP A 391 -32.88 -30.09 48.33
C ASP A 391 -33.82 -31.11 47.65
N ALA A 392 -34.03 -32.26 48.30
CA ALA A 392 -34.82 -33.37 47.75
C ALA A 392 -36.27 -32.99 47.40
N ASP A 393 -36.79 -31.96 48.06
CA ASP A 393 -38.15 -31.43 47.89
C ASP A 393 -38.24 -30.31 46.84
N HIS A 394 -37.13 -29.99 46.16
CA HIS A 394 -37.10 -28.97 45.11
C HIS A 394 -37.94 -29.40 43.89
N ASP A 395 -38.89 -28.55 43.48
CA ASP A 395 -39.85 -28.85 42.42
C ASP A 395 -39.25 -28.72 41.00
N PHE A 396 -39.75 -29.50 40.04
CA PHE A 396 -39.35 -29.39 38.63
C PHE A 396 -39.91 -28.09 38.01
N GLY A 397 -39.08 -27.07 37.79
CA GLY A 397 -39.47 -25.90 36.97
C GLY A 397 -38.94 -24.54 37.41
N GLN A 398 -38.23 -24.41 38.54
CA GLN A 398 -37.52 -23.18 38.88
C GLN A 398 -36.14 -23.17 38.24
N VAL A 399 -36.09 -22.79 36.95
CA VAL A 399 -34.84 -22.34 36.34
C VAL A 399 -34.61 -20.92 36.87
N VAL A 400 -33.52 -20.71 37.61
CA VAL A 400 -32.89 -19.38 37.69
C VAL A 400 -31.74 -19.40 36.71
#